data_AF-A0A5C6UY65-F1
#
_entry.id   AF-A0A5C6UY65-F1
#
_cell.length_a   1.000
_cell.length_b   1.000
_cell.length_c   1.000
_cell.angle_alpha   90.00
_cell.angle_beta   90.00
_cell.angle_gamma   90.00
#
_symmetry.space_group_name_H-M   'P 1'
#
loop_
_entity.id
_entity.type
_entity.pdbx_description
1 polymer ?
#
loop_
_entity_poly.entity_id
_entity_poly.type
_entity_poly.pdbx_seq_one_letter_code
_entity_poly.pdbx_strand_id
1 'polypeptide(L)'
;MIKRMLSVSALMVSVMMVSGCGNFGGAVVGAECRDDRDCDPDSRCLRGDNYPFGMCTYSCNRHDECPPNTACVDRSGGVCLPMCERSLDCREDYYCDDVRDERGDRRSNVCVGD
;
A
#
# COMPACT_ATOMS: atom_id res chain seq x y z
N MET A 1 -7.32 6.97 67.54
CA MET A 1 -6.84 8.20 66.88
C MET A 1 -6.79 7.96 65.38
N ILE A 2 -7.79 8.42 64.62
CA ILE A 2 -7.95 8.17 63.18
C ILE A 2 -7.46 9.42 62.41
N LYS A 3 -6.46 9.26 61.54
CA LYS A 3 -5.80 10.34 60.79
C LYS A 3 -6.66 10.78 59.59
N ARG A 4 -7.18 11.99 59.72
CA ARG A 4 -7.34 13.11 58.75
C ARG A 4 -7.21 12.80 57.24
N MET A 5 -8.32 13.11 56.56
CA MET A 5 -8.50 13.81 55.26
C MET A 5 -7.27 14.13 54.41
N LEU A 6 -7.42 13.99 53.08
CA LEU A 6 -6.77 14.68 51.92
C LEU A 6 -6.83 13.67 50.73
N SER A 7 -7.25 13.92 49.50
CA SER A 7 -7.65 15.12 48.76
C SER A 7 -8.41 14.66 47.51
N VAL A 8 -9.49 15.35 47.15
CA VAL A 8 -10.05 15.30 45.79
C VAL A 8 -9.08 16.08 44.91
N SER A 9 -8.48 15.43 43.91
CA SER A 9 -7.71 16.13 42.87
C SER A 9 -8.04 15.49 41.53
N ALA A 10 -8.97 16.16 40.85
CA ALA A 10 -9.25 15.97 39.45
C ALA A 10 -7.97 16.25 38.65
N LEU A 11 -7.45 15.22 37.99
CA LEU A 11 -6.53 15.36 36.87
C LEU A 11 -7.16 14.62 35.70
N MET A 12 -7.95 15.37 34.93
CA MET A 12 -8.09 15.14 33.50
C MET A 12 -6.69 15.08 32.88
N VAL A 13 -6.29 13.93 32.35
CA VAL A 13 -5.42 13.90 31.16
C VAL A 13 -6.04 12.89 30.19
N SER A 14 -6.69 13.50 29.22
CA SER A 14 -7.22 12.91 28.00
C SER A 14 -6.14 12.22 27.17
N VAL A 15 -6.57 11.17 26.47
CA VAL A 15 -6.16 10.77 25.11
C VAL A 15 -4.66 10.67 24.85
N MET A 16 -4.17 9.43 24.72
CA MET A 16 -3.50 9.00 23.48
C MET A 16 -3.84 7.53 23.24
N MET A 17 -4.96 7.29 22.56
CA MET A 17 -5.12 6.09 21.76
C MET A 17 -4.07 6.18 20.64
N VAL A 18 -2.87 5.65 20.87
CA VAL A 18 -1.98 5.29 19.77
C VAL A 18 -2.49 3.95 19.25
N SER A 19 -3.64 4.00 18.58
CA SER A 19 -4.00 3.00 17.59
C SER A 19 -3.02 3.21 16.45
N GLY A 20 -1.84 2.60 16.57
CA GLY A 20 -0.99 2.37 15.41
C GLY A 20 -1.78 1.47 14.49
N CYS A 21 -2.50 2.07 13.54
CA CYS A 21 -3.09 1.35 12.42
C CYS A 21 -2.00 0.50 11.78
N GLY A 22 -2.38 -0.75 11.48
CA GLY A 22 -1.50 -1.86 11.17
C GLY A 22 -0.27 -1.48 10.34
N ASN A 23 0.88 -1.88 10.86
CA ASN A 23 2.09 -2.09 10.08
C ASN A 23 1.87 -3.29 9.15
N PHE A 24 1.01 -3.12 8.15
CA PHE A 24 0.90 -3.99 6.99
C PHE A 24 1.60 -3.29 5.82
N GLY A 25 2.91 -3.54 5.70
CA GLY A 25 3.59 -3.59 4.41
C GLY A 25 3.90 -2.26 3.72
N GLY A 26 4.67 -1.36 4.33
CA GLY A 26 5.14 -0.13 3.68
C GLY A 26 6.19 -0.32 2.57
N ALA A 27 6.88 -1.46 2.53
CA ALA A 27 7.96 -1.71 1.57
C ALA A 27 7.55 -2.61 0.38
N VAL A 28 6.37 -3.22 0.42
CA VAL A 28 5.99 -4.24 -0.58
C VAL A 28 5.23 -3.62 -1.75
N VAL A 29 5.21 -4.32 -2.88
CA VAL A 29 4.42 -3.90 -4.05
C VAL A 29 2.96 -3.65 -3.65
N GLY A 30 2.43 -2.48 -4.01
CA GLY A 30 1.07 -2.07 -3.66
C GLY A 30 0.96 -1.16 -2.43
N ALA A 31 2.04 -0.99 -1.66
CA ALA A 31 2.08 -0.09 -0.51
C ALA A 31 1.90 1.38 -0.90
N GLU A 32 1.39 2.21 0.02
CA GLU A 32 1.33 3.66 -0.19
C GLU A 32 2.73 4.25 -0.03
N CYS A 33 3.08 5.22 -0.88
CA CYS A 33 4.34 5.92 -0.79
C CYS A 33 4.23 7.38 -1.19
N ARG A 34 4.99 8.22 -0.50
CA ARG A 34 5.19 9.61 -0.87
C ARG A 34 6.44 9.79 -1.72
N ASP A 35 7.49 9.05 -1.44
CA ASP A 35 8.69 9.03 -2.27
C ASP A 35 9.38 7.67 -2.21
N ASP A 36 10.41 7.47 -3.03
CA ASP A 36 11.09 6.17 -3.15
C ASP A 36 11.68 5.67 -1.81
N ARG A 37 11.94 6.56 -0.85
CA ARG A 37 12.47 6.17 0.47
C ARG A 37 11.43 5.50 1.37
N ASP A 38 10.15 5.59 1.02
CA ASP A 38 9.07 4.89 1.75
C ASP A 38 9.00 3.43 1.33
N CYS A 39 9.54 3.08 0.16
CA CYS A 39 9.51 1.74 -0.39
C CYS A 39 10.79 0.95 -0.07
N ASP A 40 10.83 -0.32 -0.45
CA ASP A 40 12.04 -1.16 -0.37
C ASP A 40 13.19 -0.54 -1.20
N PRO A 41 14.47 -0.65 -0.78
CA PRO A 41 15.60 0.00 -1.46
C PRO A 41 15.75 -0.31 -2.96
N ASP A 42 15.25 -1.45 -3.43
CA ASP A 42 15.28 -1.84 -4.84
C ASP A 42 13.97 -1.53 -5.61
N SER A 43 13.05 -0.81 -4.96
CA SER A 43 11.74 -0.45 -5.51
C SER A 43 11.60 1.07 -5.69
N ARG A 44 10.54 1.48 -6.38
CA ARG A 44 10.25 2.89 -6.67
C ARG A 44 8.80 3.23 -6.36
N CYS A 45 8.55 4.50 -6.05
CA CYS A 45 7.23 5.03 -5.80
C CYS A 45 6.59 5.53 -7.11
N LEU A 46 5.61 4.79 -7.62
CA LEU A 46 4.78 5.26 -8.73
C LEU A 46 3.81 6.32 -8.26
N ARG A 47 3.74 7.42 -9.00
CA ARG A 47 2.78 8.51 -8.78
C ARG A 47 2.20 8.95 -10.11
N GLY A 48 1.01 9.51 -10.06
CA GLY A 48 0.25 9.95 -11.23
C GLY A 48 -1.21 9.57 -11.08
N ASP A 49 -2.01 9.82 -12.11
CA ASP A 49 -3.46 9.61 -12.07
C ASP A 49 -3.81 8.14 -11.73
N ASN A 50 -3.10 7.17 -12.32
CA ASN A 50 -3.31 5.75 -12.04
C ASN A 50 -2.77 5.27 -10.67
N TYR A 51 -2.16 6.16 -9.88
CA TYR A 51 -1.54 5.83 -8.59
C TYR A 51 -1.82 6.95 -7.56
N PRO A 52 -3.10 7.19 -7.22
CA PRO A 52 -3.48 8.19 -6.24
C PRO A 52 -2.86 7.82 -4.90
N PHE A 53 -2.27 8.81 -4.24
CA PHE A 53 -1.50 8.64 -2.99
C PHE A 53 -0.17 7.87 -3.13
N GLY A 54 0.14 7.36 -4.33
CA GLY A 54 1.38 6.69 -4.65
C GLY A 54 1.36 5.18 -4.36
N MET A 55 2.15 4.44 -5.14
CA MET A 55 2.26 2.98 -5.03
C MET A 55 3.70 2.48 -5.18
N CYS A 56 4.20 1.75 -4.19
CA CYS A 56 5.50 1.08 -4.30
C CYS A 56 5.43 -0.03 -5.36
N THR A 57 6.44 -0.11 -6.23
CA THR A 57 6.56 -1.12 -7.28
C THR A 57 8.02 -1.48 -7.54
N TYR A 58 8.24 -2.66 -8.13
CA TYR A 58 9.50 -3.00 -8.77
C TYR A 58 9.40 -2.79 -10.29
N SER A 59 10.53 -2.47 -10.91
CA SER A 59 10.63 -2.52 -12.36
C SER A 59 10.81 -3.98 -12.79
N CYS A 60 10.15 -4.39 -13.87
CA CYS A 60 10.19 -5.78 -14.33
C CYS A 60 10.19 -5.83 -15.86
N ASN A 61 10.80 -6.86 -16.42
CA ASN A 61 10.67 -7.20 -17.85
C ASN A 61 10.00 -8.56 -18.07
N ARG A 62 9.70 -9.27 -16.98
CA ARG A 62 8.99 -10.55 -17.01
C ARG A 62 8.26 -10.76 -15.69
N HIS A 63 7.18 -11.54 -15.77
CA HIS A 63 6.35 -11.85 -14.62
C HIS A 63 7.13 -12.49 -13.45
N ASP A 64 8.12 -13.34 -13.74
CA ASP A 64 8.89 -14.04 -12.68
C ASP A 64 9.86 -13.12 -11.89
N GLU A 65 10.04 -11.87 -12.32
CA GLU A 65 10.79 -10.85 -11.56
C GLU A 65 9.92 -10.22 -10.47
N CYS A 66 8.61 -10.38 -10.56
CA CYS A 66 7.67 -9.80 -9.63
C CYS A 66 7.43 -10.72 -8.42
N PRO A 67 7.22 -10.14 -7.22
CA PRO A 67 6.82 -10.89 -6.03
C PRO A 67 5.55 -11.72 -6.25
N PRO A 68 5.30 -12.76 -5.42
CA PRO A 68 4.04 -13.52 -5.49
C PRO A 68 2.81 -12.60 -5.34
N ASN A 69 1.73 -12.95 -6.03
CA ASN A 69 0.48 -12.16 -6.12
C ASN A 69 0.64 -10.78 -6.79
N THR A 70 1.66 -10.61 -7.62
CA THR A 70 1.85 -9.39 -8.40
C THR A 70 2.12 -9.74 -9.86
N ALA A 71 1.67 -8.90 -10.80
CA ALA A 71 1.86 -9.09 -12.23
C ALA A 71 2.82 -8.03 -12.78
N CYS A 72 3.73 -8.46 -13.67
CA CYS A 72 4.47 -7.51 -14.49
C CYS A 72 3.55 -7.00 -15.61
N VAL A 73 3.31 -5.69 -15.61
CA VAL A 73 2.49 -5.03 -16.61
C VAL A 73 3.33 -4.03 -17.37
N ASP A 74 3.17 -3.98 -18.69
CA ASP A 74 3.86 -3.01 -19.54
C ASP A 74 3.22 -1.62 -19.42
N ARG A 75 3.30 -1.05 -18.21
CA ARG A 75 2.97 0.35 -17.93
C ARG A 75 4.24 1.00 -17.43
N SER A 76 4.57 2.18 -17.95
CA SER A 76 5.76 2.94 -17.51
C SER A 76 7.08 2.16 -17.63
N GLY A 77 7.19 1.30 -18.66
CA GLY A 77 8.37 0.49 -18.95
C GLY A 77 8.51 -0.77 -18.08
N GLY A 78 7.39 -1.42 -17.77
CA GLY A 78 7.35 -2.66 -16.99
C GLY A 78 7.34 -2.43 -15.47
N VAL A 79 6.19 -2.64 -14.83
CA VAL A 79 6.03 -2.48 -13.37
C VAL A 79 5.28 -3.66 -12.76
N CYS A 80 5.67 -4.04 -11.54
CA CYS A 80 4.94 -5.04 -10.78
C CYS A 80 3.74 -4.39 -10.07
N LEU A 81 2.53 -4.79 -10.42
CA LEU A 81 1.31 -4.34 -9.75
C LEU A 81 0.62 -5.47 -8.99
N PRO A 82 -0.09 -5.18 -7.89
CA PRO A 82 -0.84 -6.19 -7.15
C PRO A 82 -1.90 -6.80 -8.06
N MET A 83 -1.98 -8.12 -8.06
CA MET A 83 -3.08 -8.82 -8.72
C MET A 83 -4.36 -8.68 -7.88
N CYS A 84 -5.50 -8.62 -8.56
CA CYS A 84 -6.81 -8.59 -7.92
C CYS A 84 -7.78 -9.48 -8.67
N GLU A 85 -8.82 -9.96 -7.98
CA GLU A 85 -9.98 -10.56 -8.64
C GLU A 85 -11.14 -9.56 -8.69
N ARG A 86 -11.18 -8.63 -7.72
CA ARG A 86 -12.26 -7.67 -7.49
C ARG A 86 -11.67 -6.35 -7.03
N SER A 87 -12.36 -5.24 -7.28
CA SER A 87 -11.90 -3.92 -6.80
C SER A 87 -11.79 -3.85 -5.26
N LEU A 88 -12.51 -4.69 -4.52
CA LEU A 88 -12.41 -4.78 -3.06
C LEU A 88 -11.08 -5.41 -2.57
N ASP A 89 -10.34 -6.09 -3.45
CA ASP A 89 -9.01 -6.63 -3.13
C ASP A 89 -7.94 -5.52 -3.19
N CYS A 90 -8.28 -4.39 -3.82
CA CYS A 90 -7.42 -3.23 -3.96
C CYS A 90 -7.55 -2.30 -2.76
N ARG A 91 -6.54 -1.43 -2.59
CA ARG A 91 -6.58 -0.36 -1.59
C ARG A 91 -7.71 0.62 -1.89
N GLU A 92 -8.14 1.36 -0.89
CA GLU A 92 -9.03 2.52 -1.07
C GLU A 92 -8.50 3.44 -2.19
N ASP A 93 -9.40 3.94 -3.04
CA ASP A 93 -9.11 4.70 -4.27
C ASP A 93 -8.41 3.94 -5.40
N TYR A 94 -8.27 2.61 -5.27
CA TYR A 94 -7.83 1.72 -6.34
C TYR A 94 -8.96 0.76 -6.73
N TYR A 95 -9.01 0.42 -8.01
CA TYR A 95 -9.94 -0.55 -8.56
C TYR A 95 -9.19 -1.62 -9.35
N CYS A 96 -9.87 -2.73 -9.58
CA CYS A 96 -9.31 -3.85 -10.32
C CYS A 96 -9.52 -3.62 -11.82
N ASP A 97 -8.44 -3.41 -12.55
CA ASP A 97 -8.44 -3.18 -14.00
C ASP A 97 -7.81 -4.36 -14.74
N ASP A 98 -8.37 -4.66 -15.91
CA ASP A 98 -7.89 -5.71 -16.80
C ASP A 98 -6.85 -5.10 -17.73
N VAL A 99 -5.58 -5.37 -17.44
CA VAL A 99 -4.47 -4.88 -18.25
C VAL A 99 -3.79 -6.03 -18.98
N ARG A 100 -3.32 -5.75 -20.19
CA ARG A 100 -2.56 -6.73 -20.97
C ARG A 100 -1.22 -6.97 -20.27
N ASP A 101 -0.91 -8.23 -19.99
CA ASP A 101 0.44 -8.60 -19.59
C ASP A 101 1.41 -8.45 -20.78
N GLU A 102 2.71 -8.40 -20.50
CA GLU A 102 3.74 -8.26 -21.54
C GLU A 102 3.76 -9.44 -22.54
N ARG A 103 3.06 -10.54 -22.24
CA ARG A 103 2.98 -11.73 -23.11
C ARG A 103 1.75 -11.75 -24.02
N GLY A 104 0.87 -10.76 -23.97
CA GLY A 104 -0.18 -10.52 -24.97
C GLY A 104 -1.30 -11.56 -25.06
N ASP A 105 -1.17 -12.71 -24.40
CA ASP A 105 -2.15 -13.81 -24.43
C ASP A 105 -2.91 -14.00 -23.11
N ARG A 106 -2.48 -13.35 -22.01
CA ARG A 106 -3.22 -13.35 -20.74
C ARG A 106 -3.48 -11.94 -20.24
N ARG A 107 -4.75 -11.67 -19.98
CA ARG A 107 -5.16 -10.46 -19.28
C ARG A 107 -4.88 -10.65 -17.80
N SER A 108 -4.17 -9.72 -17.20
CA SER A 108 -3.90 -9.71 -15.76
C SER A 108 -4.78 -8.64 -15.11
N ASN A 109 -5.58 -9.06 -14.15
CA ASN A 109 -6.36 -8.15 -13.33
C ASN A 109 -5.43 -7.56 -12.25
N VAL A 110 -5.23 -6.24 -12.27
CA VAL A 110 -4.32 -5.55 -11.36
C VAL A 110 -4.95 -4.31 -10.73
N CYS A 111 -4.47 -3.92 -9.57
CA CYS A 111 -4.93 -2.72 -8.88
C CYS A 111 -4.32 -1.46 -9.49
N VAL A 112 -5.18 -0.56 -9.97
CA VAL A 112 -4.83 0.78 -10.47
C VAL A 112 -5.79 1.82 -9.90
N GLY A 113 -5.36 3.07 -9.81
CA GLY A 113 -6.20 4.18 -9.38
C GLY A 113 -7.05 4.77 -10.49
N ASP A 114 -8.14 5.40 -10.07
CA ASP A 114 -9.11 6.14 -10.91
C ASP A 114 -8.65 7.56 -11.24
#